data_AF-A0A9P0KSU3-F1
#
_entry.id   AF-A0A9P0KSU3-F1
#
_cell.length_a   1.000
_cell.length_b   1.000
_cell.length_c   1.000
_cell.angle_alpha   90.00
_cell.angle_beta   90.00
_cell.angle_gamma   90.00
#
_symmetry.space_group_name_H-M   'P 1'
#
loop_
_entity.id
_entity.type
_entity.pdbx_description
1 polymer ?
#
loop_
_entity_poly.entity_id
_entity_poly.type
_entity_poly.pdbx_seq_one_letter_code
_entity_poly.pdbx_strand_id
1 'polypeptide(L)'
;MHDCLFWNSLSMLDSEAQFRFFWLKSKFDEMPDLAQHGHIQFILLHHFPAEKSMMQEIMSEQTIVKDQKLPYDGVVFYHKESHYFFGYTPLVGWLASYMLPEQLNIDVPPENMARKPADYENMEKYLEDLEKRKKKRHKSWRKKHNVVDEEML
;
A
#
# COMPACT_ATOMS: atom_id res chain seq x y z
N MET A 1 -8.13 -0.32 -8.27
CA MET A 1 -8.28 1.01 -7.65
C MET A 1 -8.29 0.82 -6.15
N HIS A 2 -7.40 1.51 -5.45
CA HIS A 2 -7.21 1.38 -4.01
C HIS A 2 -7.94 2.49 -3.23
N ASP A 3 -8.05 3.67 -3.81
CA ASP A 3 -8.48 4.87 -3.10
C ASP A 3 -9.18 5.86 -4.04
N CYS A 4 -9.98 6.77 -3.48
CA CYS A 4 -10.71 7.81 -4.20
C CYS A 4 -10.48 9.17 -3.54
N LEU A 5 -9.69 10.01 -4.18
CA LEU A 5 -9.35 11.36 -3.68
C LEU A 5 -10.28 12.44 -4.23
N PHE A 6 -10.75 12.22 -5.45
CA PHE A 6 -11.67 13.11 -6.15
C PHE A 6 -12.68 12.27 -6.91
N TRP A 7 -13.95 12.67 -6.85
CA TRP A 7 -15.02 12.10 -7.65
C TRP A 7 -15.81 13.21 -8.31
N ASN A 8 -15.71 13.34 -9.64
CA ASN A 8 -16.19 14.52 -10.38
C ASN A 8 -15.63 15.81 -9.77
N SER A 9 -16.48 16.69 -9.25
CA SER A 9 -16.12 17.94 -8.57
C SER A 9 -15.97 17.81 -7.05
N LEU A 10 -16.23 16.63 -6.47
CA LEU A 10 -16.16 16.39 -5.04
C LEU A 10 -14.74 16.00 -4.62
N SER A 11 -14.14 16.80 -3.74
CA SER A 11 -12.90 16.45 -3.03
C SER A 11 -13.21 15.53 -1.86
N MET A 12 -12.41 14.48 -1.72
CA MET A 12 -12.47 13.52 -0.61
C MET A 12 -11.24 13.62 0.29
N LEU A 13 -10.34 14.58 0.06
CA LEU A 13 -9.07 14.70 0.80
C LEU A 13 -9.28 14.82 2.32
N ASP A 14 -10.30 15.61 2.70
CA ASP A 14 -10.70 15.84 4.09
C ASP A 14 -11.66 14.77 4.62
N SER A 15 -11.78 13.63 3.92
CA SER A 15 -12.55 12.49 4.40
C SER A 15 -11.66 11.39 4.97
N GLU A 16 -12.16 10.76 6.03
CA GLU A 16 -11.57 9.56 6.62
C GLU A 16 -11.43 8.42 5.60
N ALA A 17 -10.38 7.61 5.74
CA ALA A 17 -10.10 6.47 4.87
C ALA A 17 -11.28 5.50 4.76
N GLN A 18 -11.94 5.19 5.89
CA GLN A 18 -13.09 4.29 5.88
C GLN A 18 -14.24 4.82 5.00
N PHE A 19 -14.48 6.13 5.02
CA PHE A 19 -15.51 6.75 4.19
C PHE A 19 -15.11 6.74 2.72
N ARG A 20 -13.83 7.05 2.41
CA ARG A 20 -13.32 6.98 1.04
C ARG A 20 -13.44 5.58 0.43
N PHE A 21 -13.15 4.54 1.20
CA PHE A 21 -13.29 3.14 0.75
C PHE A 21 -14.75 2.76 0.54
N PHE A 22 -15.63 3.10 1.49
CA PHE A 22 -17.07 2.89 1.36
C PHE A 22 -17.63 3.59 0.11
N TRP A 23 -17.30 4.88 -0.06
CA TRP A 23 -17.74 5.67 -1.19
C TRP A 23 -17.27 5.08 -2.52
N LEU A 24 -15.98 4.71 -2.60
CA LEU A 24 -15.43 4.12 -3.80
C LEU A 24 -16.14 2.81 -4.16
N LYS A 25 -16.36 1.94 -3.17
CA LYS A 25 -17.10 0.70 -3.36
C LYS A 25 -18.52 0.98 -3.88
N SER A 26 -19.23 1.92 -3.27
CA SER A 26 -20.61 2.25 -3.70
C SER A 26 -20.65 2.72 -5.16
N LYS A 27 -19.64 3.46 -5.63
CA LYS A 27 -19.58 3.90 -7.03
C LYS A 27 -19.38 2.75 -8.00
N PHE A 28 -18.52 1.78 -7.68
CA PHE A 28 -18.40 0.56 -8.49
C PHE A 28 -19.69 -0.26 -8.52
N ASP A 29 -20.39 -0.36 -7.38
CA ASP A 29 -21.66 -1.09 -7.29
C ASP A 29 -22.78 -0.39 -8.09
N GLU A 30 -22.84 0.94 -8.06
CA GLU A 30 -23.83 1.77 -8.75
C GLU A 30 -23.61 1.86 -10.27
N MET A 31 -22.35 1.80 -10.72
CA MET A 31 -21.96 2.06 -12.10
C MET A 31 -21.06 0.93 -12.63
N PRO A 32 -21.64 -0.20 -13.07
CA PRO A 32 -20.87 -1.34 -13.59
C PRO A 32 -19.92 -0.98 -14.73
N ASP A 33 -20.27 0.01 -15.53
CA ASP A 33 -19.45 0.51 -16.64
C ASP A 33 -18.12 1.14 -16.19
N LEU A 34 -17.98 1.54 -14.92
CA LEU A 34 -16.70 2.02 -14.36
C LEU A 34 -15.61 0.96 -14.41
N ALA A 35 -15.99 -0.32 -14.37
CA ALA A 35 -15.04 -1.42 -14.39
C ALA A 35 -14.30 -1.52 -15.73
N GLN A 36 -14.80 -0.90 -16.80
CA GLN A 36 -14.22 -0.98 -18.14
C GLN A 36 -14.23 0.37 -18.85
N HIS A 37 -13.05 0.90 -19.17
CA HIS A 37 -12.90 2.09 -20.02
C HIS A 37 -12.01 1.78 -21.22
N GLY A 38 -12.61 1.63 -22.40
CA GLY A 38 -11.90 1.22 -23.60
C GLY A 38 -11.23 -0.14 -23.42
N HIS A 39 -9.90 -0.20 -23.49
CA HIS A 39 -9.11 -1.42 -23.26
C HIS A 39 -8.62 -1.56 -21.81
N ILE A 40 -8.92 -0.60 -20.94
CA ILE A 40 -8.46 -0.57 -19.55
C ILE A 40 -9.55 -1.09 -18.64
N GLN A 41 -9.20 -2.06 -17.79
CA GLN A 41 -10.09 -2.59 -16.77
C GLN A 41 -9.72 -1.98 -15.41
N PHE A 42 -10.72 -1.44 -14.72
CA PHE A 42 -10.60 -1.00 -13.35
C PHE A 42 -11.14 -2.09 -12.42
N ILE A 43 -10.26 -2.65 -11.60
CA ILE A 43 -10.63 -3.65 -10.59
C ILE A 43 -10.61 -2.97 -9.24
N LEU A 44 -11.72 -3.00 -8.50
CA LEU A 44 -11.76 -2.51 -7.13
C LEU A 44 -10.96 -3.46 -6.21
N LEU A 45 -10.03 -2.91 -5.42
CA LEU A 45 -9.34 -3.70 -4.41
C LEU A 45 -10.23 -3.84 -3.18
N HIS A 46 -10.31 -5.06 -2.64
CA HIS A 46 -11.11 -5.32 -1.45
C HIS A 46 -10.46 -4.68 -0.21
N HIS A 47 -11.27 -4.03 0.60
CA HIS A 47 -10.89 -3.53 1.92
C HIS A 47 -11.56 -4.40 2.99
N PHE A 48 -10.85 -4.69 4.07
CA PHE A 48 -11.35 -5.55 5.14
C PHE A 48 -10.81 -5.12 6.51
N PRO A 49 -11.51 -5.43 7.61
CA PRO A 49 -10.98 -5.28 8.95
C PRO A 49 -9.62 -5.97 9.10
N ALA A 50 -8.68 -5.33 9.79
CA ALA A 50 -7.35 -5.89 10.05
C ALA A 50 -7.38 -6.97 11.16
N GLU A 51 -8.28 -7.94 11.02
CA GLU A 51 -8.39 -9.10 11.90
C GLU A 51 -7.48 -10.22 11.41
N LYS A 52 -6.73 -10.83 12.33
CA LYS A 52 -5.71 -11.83 11.99
C LYS A 52 -6.30 -13.03 11.23
N SER A 53 -7.46 -13.53 11.66
CA SER A 53 -8.17 -14.63 11.00
C SER A 53 -8.55 -14.29 9.56
N MET A 54 -9.10 -13.10 9.34
CA MET A 54 -9.51 -12.64 8.01
C MET A 54 -8.31 -12.41 7.10
N MET A 55 -7.22 -11.84 7.62
CA MET A 55 -5.97 -11.74 6.89
C MET A 55 -5.41 -13.11 6.53
N GLN A 56 -5.45 -14.08 7.44
CA GLN A 56 -4.99 -15.45 7.19
C GLN A 56 -5.78 -16.11 6.06
N GLU A 57 -7.10 -15.98 6.08
CA GLU A 57 -7.99 -16.51 5.04
C GLU A 57 -7.67 -15.88 3.68
N ILE A 58 -7.68 -14.55 3.60
CA ILE A 58 -7.43 -13.82 2.35
C ILE A 58 -6.03 -14.09 1.79
N MET A 59 -5.01 -14.13 2.64
CA MET A 59 -3.64 -14.41 2.19
C MET A 59 -3.47 -15.85 1.71
N SER A 60 -4.29 -16.78 2.19
CA SER A 60 -4.29 -18.18 1.72
C SER A 60 -4.99 -18.32 0.37
N GLU A 61 -5.84 -17.37 0.01
CA GLU A 61 -6.46 -17.27 -1.31
C GLU A 61 -5.50 -16.65 -2.33
N GLN A 62 -5.75 -16.95 -3.61
CA GLN A 62 -5.05 -16.30 -4.72
C GLN A 62 -6.05 -15.44 -5.49
N THR A 63 -5.69 -14.18 -5.79
CA THR A 63 -6.54 -13.36 -6.66
C THR A 63 -6.47 -13.91 -8.07
N ILE A 64 -7.62 -14.09 -8.71
CA ILE A 64 -7.70 -14.46 -10.13
C ILE A 64 -8.02 -13.20 -10.93
N VAL A 65 -7.12 -12.81 -11.83
CA VAL A 65 -7.34 -11.74 -12.80
C VAL A 65 -7.17 -12.33 -14.19
N LYS A 66 -8.24 -12.30 -15.00
CA LYS A 66 -8.23 -12.83 -16.39
C LYS A 66 -7.69 -14.26 -16.47
N ASP A 67 -8.21 -15.14 -15.62
CA ASP A 67 -7.82 -16.55 -15.48
C ASP A 67 -6.37 -16.79 -15.03
N GLN A 68 -5.65 -15.74 -14.64
CA GLN A 68 -4.32 -15.85 -14.06
C GLN A 68 -4.39 -15.71 -12.55
N LYS A 69 -3.81 -16.68 -11.84
CA LYS A 69 -3.62 -16.58 -10.41
C LYS A 69 -2.45 -15.65 -10.12
N LEU A 70 -2.71 -14.59 -9.37
CA LEU A 70 -1.72 -13.59 -8.99
C LEU A 70 -1.53 -13.66 -7.46
N PRO A 71 -0.28 -13.88 -6.99
CA PRO A 71 0.02 -13.79 -5.58
C PRO A 71 -0.04 -12.34 -5.13
N TYR A 72 -0.53 -12.09 -3.92
CA TYR A 72 -0.50 -10.75 -3.34
C TYR A 72 0.94 -10.24 -3.18
N ASP A 73 1.16 -8.95 -3.43
CA ASP A 73 2.46 -8.31 -3.16
C ASP A 73 2.67 -8.08 -1.67
N GLY A 74 1.57 -7.79 -0.96
CA GLY A 74 1.57 -7.40 0.44
C GLY A 74 0.22 -6.82 0.85
N VAL A 75 0.20 -6.26 2.06
CA VAL A 75 -0.98 -5.68 2.69
C VAL A 75 -0.68 -4.23 3.04
N VAL A 76 -1.62 -3.35 2.68
CA VAL A 76 -1.61 -1.95 3.11
C VAL A 76 -2.59 -1.79 4.27
N PHE A 77 -2.12 -1.27 5.39
CA PHE A 77 -2.90 -1.01 6.60
C PHE A 77 -3.26 0.47 6.67
N TYR A 78 -4.53 0.80 6.83
CA TYR A 78 -5.00 2.17 7.02
C TYR A 78 -5.60 2.32 8.42
N HIS A 79 -5.26 3.41 9.10
CA HIS A 79 -6.08 3.87 10.21
C HIS A 79 -7.43 4.36 9.65
N LYS A 80 -8.55 3.88 10.21
CA LYS A 80 -9.90 4.15 9.68
C LYS A 80 -10.20 5.64 9.53
N GLU A 81 -9.79 6.43 10.52
CA GLU A 81 -10.01 7.87 10.63
C GLU A 81 -8.92 8.70 9.92
N SER A 82 -8.03 8.07 9.13
CA SER A 82 -6.97 8.82 8.45
C SER A 82 -7.50 9.62 7.26
N HIS A 83 -7.31 10.93 7.33
CA HIS A 83 -7.44 11.82 6.19
C HIS A 83 -6.34 11.54 5.16
N TYR A 84 -6.59 11.87 3.90
CA TYR A 84 -5.56 11.70 2.88
C TYR A 84 -4.46 12.73 3.08
N PHE A 85 -3.21 12.27 3.14
CA PHE A 85 -2.04 13.13 3.27
C PHE A 85 -1.08 12.90 2.11
N PHE A 86 -0.71 13.97 1.42
CA PHE A 86 0.32 13.91 0.39
C PHE A 86 1.69 13.74 1.02
N GLY A 87 2.21 12.52 1.00
CA GLY A 87 3.55 12.20 1.46
C GLY A 87 3.58 11.05 2.45
N TYR A 88 4.57 11.07 3.32
CA TYR A 88 4.72 10.06 4.36
C TYR A 88 3.76 10.33 5.51
N THR A 89 3.05 9.29 5.96
CA THR A 89 2.23 9.32 7.16
C THR A 89 2.40 8.00 7.92
N PRO A 90 2.47 8.01 9.26
CA PRO A 90 2.47 6.79 10.06
C PRO A 90 1.09 6.12 10.12
N LEU A 91 0.03 6.80 9.67
CA LEU A 91 -1.34 6.27 9.70
C LEU A 91 -1.64 5.29 8.55
N VAL A 92 -0.67 5.09 7.64
CA VAL A 92 -0.74 4.11 6.57
C VAL A 92 0.54 3.27 6.58
N GLY A 93 0.40 1.97 6.79
CA GLY A 93 1.49 1.00 6.84
C GLY A 93 1.49 0.08 5.62
N TRP A 94 2.66 -0.42 5.22
CA TRP A 94 2.79 -1.43 4.18
C TRP A 94 3.66 -2.57 4.70
N LEU A 95 3.19 -3.81 4.53
CA LEU A 95 3.99 -5.01 4.72
C LEU A 95 3.95 -5.85 3.46
N ALA A 96 5.12 -6.22 2.93
CA ALA A 96 5.20 -7.20 1.87
C ALA A 96 4.73 -8.57 2.39
N SER A 97 4.15 -9.42 1.54
CA SER A 97 3.58 -10.70 1.98
C SER A 97 4.57 -11.58 2.74
N TYR A 98 5.85 -11.61 2.33
CA TYR A 98 6.88 -12.38 3.01
C TYR A 98 7.25 -11.86 4.41
N MET A 99 6.80 -10.66 4.80
CA MET A 99 7.00 -10.08 6.13
C MET A 99 5.86 -10.46 7.10
N LEU A 100 4.71 -10.92 6.58
CA LEU A 100 3.54 -11.23 7.41
C LEU A 100 3.77 -12.37 8.41
N PRO A 101 4.50 -13.46 8.07
CA PRO A 101 4.81 -14.49 9.05
C PRO A 101 5.65 -13.95 10.21
N GLU A 102 6.64 -13.10 9.91
CA GLU A 102 7.54 -12.51 10.90
C GLU A 102 6.83 -11.50 11.81
N GLN A 103 6.02 -10.61 11.23
CA GLN A 103 5.47 -9.46 11.96
C GLN A 103 4.13 -9.76 12.63
N LEU A 104 3.30 -10.61 12.02
CA LEU A 104 1.92 -10.83 12.45
C LEU A 104 1.58 -12.30 12.68
N ASN A 105 2.53 -13.22 12.43
CA ASN A 105 2.33 -14.66 12.50
C ASN A 105 1.13 -15.09 11.63
N ILE A 106 1.12 -14.60 10.39
CA ILE A 106 0.17 -14.96 9.34
C ILE A 106 0.94 -15.76 8.29
N ASP A 107 0.50 -16.98 8.04
CA ASP A 107 1.08 -17.83 7.00
C ASP A 107 0.71 -17.32 5.62
N VAL A 108 1.63 -17.44 4.67
CA VAL A 108 1.44 -17.02 3.28
C VAL A 108 1.86 -18.13 2.32
N PRO A 109 1.29 -18.17 1.10
CA PRO A 109 1.63 -19.17 0.10
C PRO A 109 3.13 -19.18 -0.26
N PRO A 110 3.70 -20.33 -0.65
CA PRO A 110 5.10 -20.44 -1.03
C PRO A 110 5.53 -19.46 -2.13
N GLU A 111 4.63 -19.13 -3.05
CA GLU A 111 4.86 -18.17 -4.14
C GLU A 111 5.14 -16.76 -3.60
N ASN A 112 4.48 -16.36 -2.51
CA ASN A 112 4.73 -15.10 -1.83
C ASN A 112 6.08 -15.12 -1.10
N MET A 113 6.43 -16.24 -0.46
CA MET A 113 7.72 -16.41 0.20
C MET A 113 8.89 -16.43 -0.78
N ALA A 114 8.70 -17.00 -1.98
CA ALA A 114 9.72 -17.04 -3.03
C ALA A 114 10.14 -15.64 -3.53
N ARG A 115 9.31 -14.62 -3.28
CA ARG A 115 9.59 -13.21 -3.64
C ARG A 115 10.38 -12.46 -2.56
N LYS A 116 10.68 -13.11 -1.43
CA LYS A 116 11.56 -12.55 -0.39
C LYS A 116 12.93 -12.22 -1.01
N PRO A 117 13.41 -10.97 -0.92
CA PRO A 117 14.73 -10.61 -1.40
C PRO A 117 15.83 -11.40 -0.69
N ALA A 118 16.91 -11.74 -1.40
CA ALA A 118 18.03 -12.49 -0.83
C ALA A 118 18.77 -11.73 0.27
N ASP A 119 18.73 -10.39 0.24
CA ASP A 119 19.30 -9.49 1.24
C ASP A 119 18.34 -9.17 2.41
N TYR A 120 17.11 -9.72 2.39
CA TYR A 120 16.16 -9.52 3.47
C TYR A 120 16.41 -10.50 4.63
N GLU A 121 16.91 -9.98 5.74
CA GLU A 121 17.11 -10.75 6.98
C GLU A 121 15.88 -10.68 7.89
N ASN A 122 15.50 -9.47 8.29
CA ASN A 122 14.36 -9.16 9.14
C ASN A 122 13.89 -7.71 8.92
N MET A 123 12.76 -7.35 9.52
CA MET A 123 12.15 -6.04 9.35
C MET A 123 13.00 -4.90 9.91
N GLU A 124 13.67 -5.10 11.05
CA GLU A 124 14.49 -4.07 11.69
C GLU A 124 15.66 -3.65 10.79
N LYS A 125 16.43 -4.62 10.29
CA LYS A 125 17.53 -4.37 9.35
C LYS A 125 17.03 -3.75 8.05
N TYR A 126 15.88 -4.20 7.56
CA TYR A 126 15.25 -3.62 6.38
C TYR A 126 14.94 -2.13 6.57
N LEU A 127 14.38 -1.74 7.71
CA LEU A 127 14.10 -0.34 8.05
C LEU A 127 15.39 0.49 8.15
N GLU A 128 16.43 -0.03 8.81
CA GLU A 128 17.72 0.65 8.88
C GLU A 128 18.31 0.90 7.48
N ASP A 129 18.25 -0.09 6.61
CA ASP A 129 18.81 0.01 5.26
C ASP A 129 18.02 1.00 4.40
N LEU A 130 16.69 1.06 4.57
CA LEU A 130 15.86 2.10 3.96
C LEU A 130 16.28 3.50 4.42
N GLU A 131 16.52 3.70 5.72
CA GLU A 131 16.99 5.00 6.22
C GLU A 131 18.36 5.37 5.66
N LYS A 132 19.31 4.42 5.64
CA LYS A 132 20.65 4.61 5.07
C LYS A 132 20.55 5.01 3.60
N ARG A 133 19.68 4.34 2.82
CA ARG A 133 19.42 4.65 1.40
C ARG A 133 18.81 6.05 1.24
N LYS A 134 17.82 6.44 2.06
CA LYS A 134 17.23 7.79 2.05
C LYS A 134 18.27 8.88 2.35
N LYS A 135 19.08 8.70 3.40
CA LYS A 135 20.17 9.62 3.79
C LYS A 135 21.19 9.79 2.65
N LYS A 136 21.61 8.70 2.00
CA LYS A 136 22.51 8.73 0.84
C LYS A 136 21.91 9.49 -0.35
N ARG A 137 20.64 9.22 -0.67
CA ARG A 137 19.93 9.89 -1.79
C ARG A 137 19.80 11.40 -1.54
N HIS A 138 19.48 11.80 -0.31
CA HIS A 138 19.42 13.21 0.09
C HIS A 138 20.77 13.91 -0.07
N LYS A 139 21.86 13.31 0.44
CA LYS A 139 23.22 13.84 0.27
C LYS A 139 23.62 14.01 -1.20
N SER A 140 23.31 13.00 -2.03
CA SER A 140 23.58 13.05 -3.48
C SER A 140 22.80 14.17 -4.18
N TRP A 141 21.51 14.31 -3.86
CA TRP A 141 20.67 15.38 -4.40
C TRP A 141 21.21 16.77 -4.03
N ARG A 142 21.61 16.98 -2.76
CA ARG A 142 22.20 18.24 -2.29
C ARG A 142 23.48 18.60 -3.03
N LYS A 143 24.37 17.61 -3.22
CA LYS A 143 25.63 17.79 -3.97
C LYS A 143 25.37 18.18 -5.43
N LYS A 144 24.33 17.63 -6.06
CA LYS A 144 23.95 17.97 -7.44
C LYS A 144 23.39 19.39 -7.58
N HIS A 145 22.78 19.94 -6.54
CA HIS A 145 22.11 21.25 -6.57
C HIS A 145 22.88 22.35 -5.80
N ASN A 146 24.14 22.12 -5.41
CA ASN A 146 25.00 23.07 -4.68
C ASN A 146 24.30 23.77 -3.48
N VAL A 147 23.45 23.04 -2.76
CA VAL A 147 22.75 23.58 -1.58
C VAL A 147 23.72 23.62 -0.40
N VAL A 148 24.31 24.79 -0.16
CA VAL A 148 25.17 25.09 1.00
C VAL A 148 24.26 25.23 2.22
N ASP A 149 24.59 24.56 3.32
CA ASP A 149 23.94 24.82 4.62
C ASP A 149 24.40 26.20 5.09
N GLU A 150 23.53 27.21 5.05
CA GLU A 150 23.66 28.36 5.95
C GLU A 150 23.35 27.82 7.36
N GLU A 151 24.41 27.46 8.10
CA GLU A 151 24.30 27.22 9.53
C GLU A 151 23.65 28.45 10.18
N MET A 152 22.50 28.25 10.82
CA MET A 152 21.95 29.20 11.77
C MET A 152 22.97 29.39 12.89
N LEU A 153 23.54 30.59 12.93
CA LEU A 153 24.28 31.16 14.07
C LEU A 153 23.46 31.08 15.37
#